data_AF-A0A497K8F3-F1
#
_entry.id   AF-A0A497K8F3-F1
#
_cell.length_a   1.000
_cell.length_b   1.000
_cell.length_c   1.000
_cell.angle_alpha   90.00
_cell.angle_beta   90.00
_cell.angle_gamma   90.00
#
_symmetry.space_group_name_H-M   'P 1'
#
loop_
_entity.id
_entity.type
_entity.pdbx_description
1 polymer ?
#
loop_
_entity_poly.entity_id
_entity_poly.type
_entity_poly.pdbx_seq_one_letter_code
_entity_poly.pdbx_strand_id
1 'polypeptide(L)'
;MIQDRKLRRKTYSIEKKSLRLLRVLDYASLIVITGLRRTGKTSFMNVALKESKCPYISLDLRGLPYNPSRAEIVRRLETSFNQIERRWFSSFLEAMRHVKGVNVLGNTISLEWSRTGIDLADLFDRVDVWAKEQGRRFLVAFDEIP
;
A
#
# COMPACT_ATOMS: atom_id res chain seq x y z
N MET A 1 21.34 29.73 -7.33
CA MET A 1 22.40 28.72 -7.03
C MET A 1 22.24 28.00 -5.68
N ILE A 2 21.91 28.67 -4.57
CA ILE A 2 21.84 28.04 -3.24
C ILE A 2 20.60 27.14 -3.05
N GLN A 3 19.45 27.54 -3.61
CA GLN A 3 18.21 26.75 -3.59
C GLN A 3 18.35 25.42 -4.35
N ASP A 4 18.98 25.46 -5.53
CA ASP A 4 19.19 24.27 -6.36
C ASP A 4 20.10 23.23 -5.68
N ARG A 5 21.16 23.69 -4.98
CA ARG A 5 22.04 22.81 -4.19
C ARG A 5 21.33 22.17 -3.00
N LYS A 6 20.44 22.89 -2.30
CA LYS A 6 19.64 22.33 -1.19
C LYS A 6 18.64 21.28 -1.68
N LEU A 7 17.98 21.54 -2.81
CA LEU A 7 17.05 20.61 -3.44
C LEU A 7 17.77 19.33 -3.87
N ARG A 8 18.89 19.45 -4.59
CA ARG A 8 19.74 18.32 -5.00
C ARG A 8 20.20 17.46 -3.82
N ARG A 9 20.68 18.07 -2.72
CA ARG A 9 21.09 17.34 -1.51
C ARG A 9 19.93 16.60 -0.83
N LYS A 10 18.74 17.21 -0.80
CA LYS A 10 17.54 16.58 -0.24
C LYS A 10 17.10 15.39 -1.08
N THR A 11 17.06 15.53 -2.41
CA THR A 11 16.75 14.43 -3.34
C THR A 11 17.74 13.27 -3.18
N TYR A 12 19.04 13.57 -3.20
CA TYR A 12 20.08 12.55 -3.02
C TYR A 12 19.98 11.80 -1.67
N SER A 13 19.64 12.50 -0.59
CA SER A 13 19.43 11.88 0.73
C SER A 13 18.19 10.97 0.74
N ILE A 14 17.12 11.36 0.03
CA ILE A 14 15.90 10.55 -0.13
C ILE A 14 16.22 9.29 -0.92
N GLU A 15 16.86 9.41 -2.09
CA GLU A 15 17.26 8.27 -2.94
C GLU A 15 18.10 7.25 -2.17
N LYS A 16 19.10 7.71 -1.40
CA LYS A 16 19.94 6.81 -0.59
C LYS A 16 19.14 6.07 0.48
N LYS A 17 18.15 6.73 1.10
CA LYS A 17 17.25 6.09 2.07
C LYS A 17 16.29 5.12 1.38
N SER A 18 15.80 5.44 0.19
CA SER A 18 14.90 4.58 -0.58
C SER A 18 15.62 3.30 -0.96
N LEU A 19 16.83 3.39 -1.51
CA LEU A 19 17.66 2.22 -1.84
C LEU A 19 17.90 1.32 -0.62
N ARG A 20 18.09 1.90 0.57
CA ARG A 20 18.24 1.10 1.80
C ARG A 20 16.93 0.41 2.15
N LEU A 21 15.78 1.10 2.04
CA LEU A 21 14.47 0.52 2.30
C LEU A 21 14.17 -0.63 1.33
N LEU A 22 14.48 -0.47 0.04
CA LEU A 22 14.25 -1.49 -0.98
C LEU A 22 15.02 -2.79 -0.67
N ARG A 23 16.24 -2.70 -0.12
CA ARG A 23 16.98 -3.89 0.33
C ARG A 23 16.34 -4.55 1.56
N VAL A 24 15.71 -3.77 2.43
CA VAL A 24 15.02 -4.29 3.62
C VAL A 24 13.76 -5.06 3.22
N LEU A 25 13.10 -4.66 2.12
CA LEU A 25 11.92 -5.37 1.59
C LEU A 25 12.22 -6.83 1.25
N ASP A 26 13.48 -7.23 1.05
CA ASP A 26 13.85 -8.61 0.72
C ASP A 26 13.78 -9.57 1.92
N TYR A 27 13.87 -9.06 3.16
CA TYR A 27 13.95 -9.91 4.36
C TYR A 27 13.05 -9.47 5.51
N ALA A 28 12.43 -8.29 5.46
CA ALA A 28 11.50 -7.82 6.49
C ALA A 28 10.05 -7.84 5.98
N SER A 29 9.16 -8.43 6.79
CA SER A 29 7.70 -8.42 6.53
C SER A 29 6.98 -7.19 7.08
N LEU A 30 7.62 -6.47 8.01
CA LEU A 30 7.09 -5.24 8.61
C LEU A 30 8.22 -4.20 8.70
N ILE A 31 7.95 -3.00 8.21
CA ILE A 31 8.91 -1.89 8.27
C ILE A 31 8.22 -0.66 8.85
N VAL A 32 8.85 -0.07 9.87
CA VAL A 32 8.36 1.14 10.54
C VAL A 32 9.20 2.34 10.11
N ILE A 33 8.55 3.34 9.51
CA ILE A 33 9.20 4.60 9.13
C ILE A 33 8.96 5.62 10.25
N THR A 34 9.96 5.84 11.10
CA THR A 34 9.89 6.79 12.22
C THR A 34 10.58 8.13 11.89
N GLY A 35 10.27 9.16 12.67
CA GLY A 35 10.90 10.48 12.57
C GLY A 35 10.02 11.61 13.08
N LEU A 36 10.60 12.78 13.30
CA LEU A 36 9.90 13.96 13.84
C LEU A 36 8.71 14.41 12.94
N ARG A 37 7.78 15.19 13.50
CA ARG A 37 6.68 15.78 12.72
C ARG A 37 7.27 16.68 11.61
N ARG A 38 6.67 16.66 10.41
CA ARG A 38 7.09 17.46 9.23
C ARG A 38 8.46 17.11 8.62
N THR A 39 9.00 15.91 8.87
CA THR A 39 10.23 15.43 8.22
C THR A 39 10.02 14.83 6.82
N GLY A 40 8.78 14.77 6.34
CA GLY A 40 8.45 14.24 5.01
C GLY A 40 8.36 12.72 4.92
N LYS A 41 7.98 12.04 6.01
CA LYS A 41 7.84 10.56 6.07
C LYS A 41 6.92 10.00 4.97
N THR A 42 5.73 10.57 4.81
CA THR A 42 4.77 10.17 3.76
C THR A 42 5.36 10.37 2.37
N SER A 43 6.06 11.49 2.12
CA SER A 43 6.72 11.73 0.84
C SER A 43 7.84 10.72 0.57
N PHE A 44 8.63 10.37 1.60
CA PHE A 44 9.66 9.34 1.50
C PHE A 44 9.06 7.96 1.20
N MET A 45 8.01 7.56 1.93
CA MET A 45 7.29 6.31 1.71
C MET A 45 6.75 6.21 0.29
N ASN A 46 6.09 7.26 -0.21
CA ASN A 46 5.54 7.29 -1.56
C ASN A 46 6.61 7.16 -2.64
N VAL A 47 7.78 7.78 -2.46
CA VAL A 47 8.91 7.61 -3.38
C VAL A 47 9.41 6.17 -3.35
N ALA A 48 9.62 5.60 -2.16
CA ALA A 48 10.14 4.24 -2.05
C ALA A 48 9.17 3.18 -2.59
N LEU A 49 7.86 3.33 -2.38
CA LEU A 49 6.84 2.45 -2.98
C LEU A 49 6.89 2.46 -4.51
N LYS A 50 6.97 3.65 -5.12
CA LYS A 50 7.09 3.77 -6.59
C LYS A 50 8.39 3.18 -7.12
N GLU A 51 9.51 3.43 -6.45
CA GLU A 51 10.82 2.90 -6.83
C GLU A 51 10.93 1.38 -6.67
N SER A 52 10.12 0.77 -5.79
CA SER A 52 10.13 -0.68 -5.55
C SER A 52 9.72 -1.52 -6.76
N LYS A 53 8.98 -0.91 -7.71
CA LYS A 53 8.37 -1.59 -8.86
C LYS A 53 7.46 -2.77 -8.47
N CYS A 54 7.08 -2.89 -7.20
CA CYS A 54 6.13 -3.86 -6.70
C CYS A 54 4.70 -3.30 -6.79
N PRO A 55 3.67 -4.14 -6.94
CA PRO A 55 2.30 -3.71 -6.70
C PRO A 55 2.15 -3.30 -5.23
N TYR A 56 1.42 -2.22 -4.98
CA TYR A 56 1.23 -1.71 -3.64
C TYR A 56 -0.10 -1.00 -3.45
N ILE A 57 -0.49 -0.85 -2.20
CA ILE A 57 -1.55 0.05 -1.75
C ILE A 57 -1.03 0.96 -0.64
N SER A 58 -1.59 2.16 -0.56
CA SER A 58 -1.39 3.08 0.57
C SER A 58 -2.73 3.30 1.25
N LEU A 59 -2.84 2.88 2.51
CA LEU A 59 -3.98 3.17 3.37
C LEU A 59 -3.71 4.48 4.10
N ASP A 60 -4.47 5.50 3.77
CA ASP A 60 -4.55 6.72 4.58
C ASP A 60 -5.51 6.46 5.74
N LEU A 61 -4.94 6.34 6.95
CA LEU A 61 -5.70 6.07 8.17
C LEU A 61 -6.12 7.36 8.90
N ARG A 62 -5.83 8.53 8.34
CA ARG A 62 -6.26 9.81 8.90
C ARG A 62 -7.78 9.86 9.04
N GLY A 63 -8.23 10.40 10.17
CA GLY A 63 -9.65 10.60 10.44
C GLY A 63 -10.40 9.32 10.82
N LEU A 64 -9.73 8.17 10.94
CA LEU A 64 -10.31 7.02 11.65
C LEU A 64 -10.36 7.32 13.15
N PRO A 65 -11.39 6.84 13.87
CA PRO A 65 -11.40 6.88 15.32
C PRO A 65 -10.29 5.97 15.88
N TYR A 66 -9.93 6.17 17.16
CA TYR A 66 -8.91 5.35 17.83
C TYR A 66 -9.21 3.84 17.75
N ASN A 67 -10.49 3.47 17.77
CA ASN A 67 -10.95 2.10 17.58
C ASN A 67 -11.87 2.02 16.35
N PRO A 68 -11.32 1.90 15.13
CA PRO A 68 -12.11 1.83 13.92
C PRO A 68 -12.92 0.54 13.87
N SER A 69 -14.15 0.65 13.37
CA SER A 69 -14.98 -0.50 13.06
C SER A 69 -14.38 -1.31 11.91
N ARG A 70 -14.72 -2.61 11.84
CA ARG A 70 -14.37 -3.46 10.69
C ARG A 70 -14.79 -2.83 9.37
N ALA A 71 -15.96 -2.20 9.32
CA ALA A 71 -16.48 -1.57 8.10
C ALA A 71 -15.62 -0.39 7.64
N GLU A 72 -15.11 0.42 8.57
CA GLU A 72 -14.21 1.52 8.21
C GLU A 72 -12.89 1.02 7.64
N ILE A 73 -12.29 -0.01 8.24
CA ILE A 73 -11.06 -0.64 7.72
C ILE A 73 -11.29 -1.25 6.34
N VAL A 74 -12.38 -2.01 6.16
CA VAL A 74 -12.73 -2.63 4.87
C VAL A 74 -12.95 -1.56 3.80
N ARG A 75 -13.60 -0.43 4.12
CA ARG A 75 -13.77 0.69 3.17
C ARG A 75 -12.45 1.35 2.78
N ARG A 76 -11.52 1.51 3.73
CA ARG A 76 -10.17 2.03 3.42
C ARG A 76 -9.42 1.07 2.51
N LEU A 77 -9.49 -0.24 2.78
CA LEU A 77 -8.92 -1.26 1.91
C LEU A 77 -9.53 -1.23 0.51
N GLU A 78 -10.86 -1.21 0.40
CA GLU A 78 -11.57 -1.13 -0.89
C GLU A 78 -11.10 0.10 -1.69
N THR A 79 -11.05 1.26 -1.04
CA THR A 79 -10.59 2.51 -1.66
C THR A 79 -9.15 2.37 -2.15
N SER A 80 -8.25 1.83 -1.33
CA SER A 80 -6.84 1.69 -1.68
C SER A 80 -6.60 0.62 -2.76
N PHE A 81 -7.34 -0.50 -2.75
CA PHE A 81 -7.25 -1.51 -3.80
C PHE A 81 -7.68 -0.96 -5.17
N ASN A 82 -8.72 -0.14 -5.21
CA ASN A 82 -9.14 0.56 -6.43
C ASN A 82 -8.11 1.61 -6.94
N GLN A 83 -7.07 1.90 -6.16
CA GLN A 83 -5.97 2.80 -6.53
C GLN A 83 -4.69 2.08 -6.96
N ILE A 84 -4.70 0.73 -7.01
CA ILE A 84 -3.58 -0.03 -7.55
C ILE A 84 -3.25 0.48 -8.97
N GLU A 85 -1.95 0.55 -9.28
CA GLU A 85 -1.50 1.04 -10.58
C GLU A 85 -2.11 0.25 -11.74
N ARG A 86 -2.53 0.95 -12.81
CA ARG A 86 -3.24 0.38 -13.96
C ARG A 86 -2.57 -0.85 -14.58
N ARG A 87 -1.24 -0.89 -14.60
CA ARG A 87 -0.47 -2.04 -15.14
C ARG A 87 -0.69 -3.35 -14.39
N TRP A 88 -1.05 -3.27 -13.10
CA TRP A 88 -1.32 -4.42 -12.25
C TRP A 88 -2.82 -4.67 -12.08
N PHE A 89 -3.63 -3.64 -12.25
CA PHE A 89 -5.01 -3.66 -11.79
C PHE A 89 -5.89 -4.68 -12.51
N SER A 90 -5.72 -4.86 -13.83
CA SER A 90 -6.50 -5.86 -14.57
C SER A 90 -6.23 -7.29 -14.07
N SER A 91 -4.97 -7.69 -13.90
CA SER A 91 -4.64 -9.03 -13.38
C SER A 91 -4.99 -9.18 -11.90
N PHE A 92 -4.89 -8.09 -11.12
CA PHE A 92 -5.36 -8.05 -9.74
C PHE A 92 -6.87 -8.33 -9.66
N LEU A 93 -7.69 -7.65 -10.45
CA LEU A 93 -9.14 -7.86 -10.47
C LEU A 93 -9.50 -9.32 -10.80
N GLU A 94 -8.85 -9.91 -11.81
CA GLU A 94 -9.05 -11.32 -12.16
C GLU A 94 -8.71 -12.25 -10.99
N ALA A 95 -7.60 -12.01 -10.28
CA ALA A 95 -7.23 -12.81 -9.12
C ALA A 95 -8.24 -12.70 -7.97
N MET A 96 -8.88 -11.54 -7.82
CA MET A 96 -9.82 -11.25 -6.75
C MET A 96 -11.26 -11.74 -7.03
N ARG A 97 -11.62 -12.07 -8.28
CA ARG A 97 -12.99 -12.51 -8.65
C ARG A 97 -13.53 -13.70 -7.87
N HIS A 98 -12.63 -14.58 -7.38
CA HIS A 98 -13.01 -15.80 -6.68
C HIS A 98 -12.92 -15.68 -5.16
N VAL A 99 -12.52 -14.52 -4.64
CA VAL A 99 -12.43 -14.28 -3.19
C VAL A 99 -13.83 -14.03 -2.65
N LYS A 100 -14.21 -14.75 -1.61
CA LYS A 100 -15.53 -14.61 -0.99
C LYS A 100 -15.69 -13.19 -0.42
N GLY A 101 -16.82 -12.56 -0.73
CA GLY A 101 -17.10 -11.19 -0.29
C GLY A 101 -16.37 -10.10 -1.09
N VAL A 102 -15.73 -10.47 -2.20
CA VAL A 102 -15.26 -9.53 -3.21
C VAL A 102 -16.22 -9.51 -4.39
N ASN A 103 -16.65 -8.32 -4.79
CA ASN A 103 -17.43 -8.09 -5.99
C ASN A 103 -16.61 -7.27 -6.99
N VAL A 104 -16.42 -7.81 -8.20
CA VAL A 104 -15.74 -7.12 -9.30
C VAL A 104 -16.79 -6.60 -10.27
N LEU A 105 -16.93 -5.27 -10.38
CA LEU A 105 -17.88 -4.60 -11.26
C LEU A 105 -17.12 -3.71 -12.25
N GLY A 106 -17.00 -4.20 -13.49
CA GLY A 106 -16.19 -3.53 -14.51
C GLY A 106 -14.72 -3.46 -14.08
N ASN A 107 -14.20 -2.25 -13.93
CA ASN A 107 -12.82 -1.98 -13.52
C ASN A 107 -12.79 -1.40 -12.09
N THR A 108 -13.56 -2.01 -11.19
CA THR A 108 -13.66 -1.60 -9.78
C THR A 108 -13.87 -2.86 -8.92
N ILE A 109 -13.26 -2.86 -7.74
CA ILE A 109 -13.51 -3.87 -6.69
C ILE A 109 -14.39 -3.27 -5.59
N SER A 110 -15.34 -4.05 -5.08
CA SER A 110 -16.09 -3.74 -3.86
C SER A 110 -15.96 -4.88 -2.86
N LEU A 111 -15.82 -4.53 -1.58
CA LEU A 111 -15.61 -5.47 -0.48
C LEU A 111 -16.82 -5.47 0.46
N GLU A 112 -17.35 -6.64 0.73
CA GLU A 112 -18.46 -6.80 1.66
C GLU A 112 -18.00 -6.58 3.11
N TRP A 113 -18.48 -5.50 3.73
CA TRP A 113 -18.15 -5.14 5.12
C TRP A 113 -19.09 -5.73 6.19
N SER A 114 -20.04 -6.57 5.80
CA SER A 114 -21.04 -7.14 6.72
C SER A 114 -20.40 -8.11 7.74
N ARG A 115 -21.16 -8.54 8.77
CA ARG A 115 -20.65 -9.41 9.84
C ARG A 115 -20.08 -10.74 9.33
N THR A 116 -20.70 -11.32 8.30
CA THR A 116 -20.25 -12.52 7.57
C THR A 116 -19.44 -12.18 6.32
N GLY A 117 -19.13 -10.89 6.11
CA GLY A 117 -18.46 -10.35 4.93
C GLY A 117 -17.01 -10.78 4.82
N ILE A 118 -16.23 -10.03 4.06
CA ILE A 118 -14.90 -10.44 3.58
C ILE A 118 -13.97 -10.90 4.70
N ASP A 119 -13.38 -12.07 4.53
CA ASP A 119 -12.28 -12.53 5.39
C ASP A 119 -11.00 -11.84 4.94
N LEU A 120 -10.44 -10.99 5.81
CA LEU A 120 -9.22 -10.25 5.48
C LEU A 120 -8.00 -11.18 5.36
N ALA A 121 -7.97 -12.29 6.08
CA ALA A 121 -6.87 -13.25 5.97
C ALA A 121 -6.89 -13.90 4.59
N ASP A 122 -8.04 -14.45 4.17
CA ASP A 122 -8.22 -15.06 2.84
C ASP A 122 -7.95 -14.06 1.71
N LEU A 123 -8.41 -12.81 1.88
CA LEU A 123 -8.11 -11.72 0.94
C LEU A 123 -6.60 -11.50 0.81
N PHE A 124 -5.87 -11.32 1.92
CA PHE A 124 -4.45 -11.06 1.87
C PHE A 124 -3.63 -12.28 1.40
N ASP A 125 -4.07 -13.49 1.71
CA ASP A 125 -3.48 -14.72 1.18
C ASP A 125 -3.62 -14.77 -0.35
N ARG A 126 -4.80 -14.44 -0.89
CA ARG A 126 -5.00 -14.37 -2.33
C ARG A 126 -4.14 -13.27 -2.97
N VAL A 127 -4.02 -12.12 -2.33
CA VAL A 127 -3.16 -11.01 -2.80
C VAL A 127 -1.69 -11.43 -2.83
N ASP A 128 -1.21 -12.16 -1.83
CA ASP A 128 0.16 -12.66 -1.77
C ASP A 128 0.43 -13.69 -2.89
N VAL A 129 -0.49 -14.64 -3.12
CA VAL A 129 -0.39 -15.59 -4.24
C VAL A 129 -0.31 -14.85 -5.57
N TRP A 130 -1.23 -13.91 -5.82
CA TRP A 130 -1.24 -13.12 -7.05
C TRP A 130 0.08 -12.35 -7.24
N ALA A 131 0.60 -11.70 -6.19
CA ALA A 131 1.85 -10.95 -6.29
C ALA A 131 3.05 -11.87 -6.62
N LYS A 132 3.09 -13.07 -6.04
CA LYS A 132 4.10 -14.10 -6.35
C LYS A 132 4.03 -14.55 -7.81
N GLU A 133 2.82 -14.70 -8.37
CA GLU A 133 2.65 -15.00 -9.81
C GLU A 133 3.22 -13.89 -10.70
N GLN A 134 3.25 -12.64 -10.23
CA GLN A 134 3.93 -11.52 -10.91
C GLN A 134 5.45 -11.49 -10.67
N GLY A 135 6.00 -12.42 -9.89
CA GLY A 135 7.41 -12.42 -9.46
C GLY A 135 7.75 -11.26 -8.52
N ARG A 136 6.77 -10.77 -7.75
CA ARG A 136 6.88 -9.60 -6.88
C ARG A 136 6.32 -9.86 -5.49
N ARG A 137 6.54 -8.92 -4.57
CA ARG A 137 5.81 -8.81 -3.31
C ARG A 137 4.68 -7.81 -3.48
N PHE A 138 3.61 -7.94 -2.68
CA PHE A 138 2.63 -6.88 -2.53
C PHE A 138 2.98 -6.02 -1.32
N LEU A 139 3.03 -4.70 -1.49
CA LEU A 139 3.35 -3.79 -0.39
C LEU A 139 2.08 -3.11 0.14
N VAL A 140 1.86 -3.20 1.45
CA VAL A 140 0.79 -2.48 2.13
C VAL A 140 1.43 -1.39 2.98
N ALA A 141 1.16 -0.13 2.64
CA ALA A 141 1.62 1.01 3.41
C ALA A 141 0.49 1.60 4.24
N PHE A 142 0.75 1.86 5.52
CA PHE A 142 -0.18 2.53 6.42
C PHE A 142 0.36 3.94 6.71
N ASP A 143 -0.30 4.99 6.21
CA ASP A 143 0.04 6.37 6.51
C ASP A 143 -0.75 6.88 7.72
N GLU A 144 -0.06 7.58 8.62
CA GLU A 144 -0.61 8.21 9.83
C GLU A 144 -1.56 7.31 10.63
N ILE A 145 -0.98 6.28 11.26
CA ILE A 145 -1.65 5.50 12.30
C ILE A 145 -2.04 6.48 13.43
N PRO A 146 -3.34 6.59 13.79
CA PRO A 146 -3.81 7.49 14.84
C PRO A 146 -3.24 7.17 16.23
#